data_AF-A0A919XJD5-F1
#
_entry.id   AF-A0A919XJD5-F1
#
_cell.length_a   1.000
_cell.length_b   1.000
_cell.length_c   1.000
_cell.angle_alpha   90.00
_cell.angle_beta   90.00
_cell.angle_gamma   90.00
#
_symmetry.space_group_name_H-M   'P 1'
#
loop_
_entity.id
_entity.type
_entity.pdbx_description
1 polymer ?
#
loop_
_entity_poly.entity_id
_entity_poly.type
_entity_poly.pdbx_seq_one_letter_code
_entity_poly.pdbx_strand_id
1 'polypeptide(L)'
;MRFKNVFSIIGPSMVGPSSSHTAGAVRIGRVARQLLGRQPEKVEVTLFGSFAETYWGHGTDLALTAGLLNFDTDDERIPEADIEAEKAGMDIEWIQGKGNGPHPNSVKLKLWAGDRKADVIAASIGGGTIAVYALNGFDVQITGEYPTIAVTHSDSRGVIAGLTGLLSREGLNIGYMDVDRKGRSEAAMTVFELDTPPSASVLEEMARLPHILEVTMIDLTQRS
;
A
#
# COMPACT_ATOMS: atom_id res chain seq x y z
N MET A 1 16.96 -11.13 -0.29
CA MET A 1 17.76 -10.83 0.92
C MET A 1 16.84 -10.08 1.88
N ARG A 2 16.69 -10.52 3.14
CA ARG A 2 15.53 -10.17 4.00
C ARG A 2 15.66 -8.85 4.78
N PHE A 3 16.77 -8.13 4.66
CA PHE A 3 17.01 -6.82 5.29
C PHE A 3 17.92 -6.00 4.35
N LYS A 4 17.44 -4.85 3.85
CA LYS A 4 18.12 -4.05 2.81
C LYS A 4 19.10 -3.01 3.40
N ASN A 5 18.96 -2.61 4.67
CA ASN A 5 19.86 -1.65 5.33
C ASN A 5 19.88 -1.83 6.88
N VAL A 6 20.80 -1.15 7.58
CA VAL A 6 20.90 -1.24 9.06
C VAL A 6 19.66 -0.69 9.78
N PHE A 7 18.95 0.26 9.15
CA PHE A 7 17.72 0.83 9.69
C PHE A 7 16.55 -0.15 9.62
N SER A 8 16.59 -1.19 8.77
CA SER A 8 15.59 -2.27 8.80
C SER A 8 15.69 -3.16 10.04
N ILE A 9 16.77 -3.02 10.83
CA ILE A 9 16.95 -3.71 12.13
C ILE A 9 16.36 -2.87 13.27
N ILE A 10 16.43 -1.54 13.16
CA ILE A 10 15.88 -0.58 14.13
C ILE A 10 14.60 -0.04 13.50
N GLY A 11 13.48 -0.74 13.70
CA GLY A 11 12.18 -0.36 13.10
C GLY A 11 11.83 1.13 13.25
N PRO A 12 10.85 1.64 12.46
CA PRO A 12 10.56 3.06 12.41
C PRO A 12 10.15 3.62 13.78
N SER A 13 10.33 4.94 13.97
CA SER A 13 9.70 5.65 15.08
C SER A 13 8.20 5.39 15.07
N MET A 14 7.64 5.03 16.22
CA MET A 14 6.24 4.63 16.29
C MET A 14 5.59 4.94 17.63
N VAL A 15 4.27 5.12 17.60
CA VAL A 15 3.41 5.01 18.78
C VAL A 15 2.99 3.55 18.95
N GLY A 16 2.87 3.09 20.20
CA GLY A 16 2.36 1.76 20.53
C GLY A 16 3.43 0.71 20.85
N PRO A 17 3.02 -0.46 21.36
CA PRO A 17 3.93 -1.43 21.98
C PRO A 17 4.64 -2.35 20.97
N SER A 18 4.20 -2.42 19.72
CA SER A 18 4.60 -3.47 18.78
C SER A 18 4.82 -2.95 17.36
N SER A 19 6.04 -3.11 16.84
CA SER A 19 6.37 -2.66 15.49
C SER A 19 5.66 -3.45 14.39
N SER A 20 5.33 -4.72 14.63
CA SER A 20 4.57 -5.50 13.66
C SER A 20 3.08 -5.15 13.66
N HIS A 21 2.49 -4.99 14.85
CA HIS A 21 1.06 -4.80 15.02
C HIS A 21 0.63 -3.33 14.93
N THR A 22 1.56 -2.39 15.10
CA THR A 22 1.30 -0.95 15.01
C THR A 22 1.98 -0.33 13.79
N ALA A 23 3.31 -0.22 13.76
CA ALA A 23 3.99 0.45 12.63
C ALA A 23 3.73 -0.24 11.28
N GLY A 24 3.81 -1.57 11.24
CA GLY A 24 3.49 -2.35 10.03
C GLY A 24 2.03 -2.18 9.61
N ALA A 25 1.10 -2.19 10.56
CA ALA A 25 -0.33 -2.00 10.32
C ALA A 25 -0.65 -0.59 9.78
N VAL A 26 -0.09 0.47 10.37
CA VAL A 26 -0.21 1.85 9.86
C VAL A 26 0.28 1.92 8.42
N ARG A 27 1.48 1.38 8.13
CA ARG A 27 2.03 1.38 6.77
C ARG A 27 1.14 0.65 5.77
N ILE A 28 0.54 -0.48 6.14
CA ILE A 28 -0.42 -1.19 5.27
C ILE A 28 -1.66 -0.33 5.00
N GLY A 29 -2.22 0.32 6.02
CA GLY A 29 -3.34 1.25 5.86
C GLY A 29 -2.98 2.41 4.92
N ARG A 30 -1.79 2.99 5.06
CA ARG A 30 -1.29 4.06 4.18
C ARG A 30 -1.14 3.61 2.74
N VAL A 31 -0.64 2.39 2.48
CA VAL A 31 -0.58 1.82 1.12
C VAL A 31 -1.98 1.81 0.50
N ALA A 32 -2.98 1.29 1.21
CA ALA A 32 -4.33 1.23 0.69
C ALA A 32 -4.96 2.62 0.49
N ARG A 33 -4.70 3.55 1.42
CA ARG A 33 -5.15 4.94 1.35
C ARG A 33 -4.54 5.72 0.18
N GLN A 34 -3.26 5.51 -0.11
CA GLN A 34 -2.56 6.12 -1.24
C GLN A 34 -2.99 5.47 -2.56
N LEU A 35 -3.18 4.15 -2.60
CA LEU A 35 -3.72 3.45 -3.76
C LEU A 35 -5.14 3.94 -4.13
N LEU A 36 -6.01 4.15 -3.14
CA LEU A 36 -7.33 4.72 -3.38
C LEU A 36 -7.26 6.16 -3.91
N GLY A 37 -6.23 6.91 -3.48
CA GLY A 37 -5.95 8.30 -3.86
C GLY A 37 -6.75 9.35 -3.09
N ARG A 38 -7.69 8.94 -2.23
CA ARG A 38 -8.51 9.84 -1.38
C ARG A 38 -8.95 9.14 -0.10
N GLN A 39 -9.53 9.88 0.84
CA GLN A 39 -9.99 9.32 2.11
C GLN A 39 -11.12 8.33 1.82
N PRO A 40 -11.04 7.08 2.34
CA PRO A 40 -12.14 6.14 2.21
C PRO A 40 -13.36 6.59 3.00
N GLU A 41 -14.53 6.31 2.44
CA GLU A 41 -15.85 6.47 3.06
C GLU A 41 -16.30 5.17 3.71
N LYS A 42 -16.03 4.03 3.04
CA LYS A 42 -16.25 2.68 3.58
C LYS A 42 -14.97 1.86 3.48
N VAL A 43 -14.70 1.04 4.49
CA VAL A 43 -13.61 0.08 4.51
C VAL A 43 -14.10 -1.27 5.02
N GLU A 44 -13.77 -2.35 4.32
CA GLU A 44 -13.86 -3.72 4.82
C GLU A 44 -12.47 -4.22 5.15
N VAL A 45 -12.24 -4.57 6.41
CA VAL A 45 -10.95 -5.05 6.93
C VAL A 45 -11.08 -6.52 7.28
N THR A 46 -10.45 -7.39 6.50
CA THR A 46 -10.38 -8.82 6.78
C THR A 46 -9.02 -9.20 7.35
N LEU A 47 -8.98 -9.60 8.62
CA LEU A 47 -7.76 -10.00 9.31
C LEU A 47 -7.56 -11.52 9.26
N PHE A 48 -6.31 -11.97 9.22
CA PHE A 48 -5.95 -13.39 9.22
C PHE A 48 -4.92 -13.69 10.30
N GLY A 49 -4.84 -14.95 10.73
CA GLY A 49 -3.81 -15.44 11.66
C GLY A 49 -3.67 -14.61 12.94
N SER A 50 -2.43 -14.32 13.33
CA SER A 50 -2.09 -13.53 14.53
C SER A 50 -2.74 -12.15 14.55
N PHE A 51 -2.93 -11.50 13.38
CA PHE A 51 -3.68 -10.25 13.31
C PHE A 51 -5.13 -10.47 13.75
N ALA A 52 -5.81 -11.49 13.22
CA ALA A 52 -7.18 -11.78 13.61
C ALA A 52 -7.32 -12.16 15.10
N GLU A 53 -6.33 -12.84 15.66
CA GLU A 53 -6.35 -13.33 17.05
C GLU A 53 -6.07 -12.22 18.08
N THR A 54 -5.27 -11.22 17.74
CA THR A 54 -4.72 -10.27 18.73
C THR A 54 -4.91 -8.80 18.41
N TYR A 55 -5.65 -8.45 17.35
CA TYR A 55 -5.74 -7.06 16.88
C TYR A 55 -6.14 -6.07 17.97
N TRP A 56 -7.11 -6.43 18.82
CA TRP A 56 -7.61 -5.55 19.88
C TRP A 56 -6.57 -5.33 21.00
N GLY A 57 -5.85 -6.38 21.39
CA GLY A 57 -4.85 -6.31 22.47
C GLY A 57 -3.58 -5.56 22.09
N HIS A 58 -3.26 -5.47 20.80
CA HIS A 58 -2.09 -4.75 20.28
C HIS A 58 -2.43 -3.42 19.58
N GLY A 59 -3.71 -3.04 19.52
CA GLY A 59 -4.17 -1.82 18.83
C GLY A 59 -3.97 -1.86 17.31
N THR A 60 -4.00 -3.05 16.70
CA THR A 60 -3.86 -3.20 15.24
C THR A 60 -5.05 -2.62 14.48
N ASP A 61 -6.23 -2.66 15.08
CA ASP A 61 -7.42 -1.96 14.58
C ASP A 61 -7.19 -0.45 14.48
N LEU A 62 -6.74 0.16 15.57
CA LEU A 62 -6.41 1.59 15.63
C LEU A 62 -5.27 1.93 14.65
N ALA A 63 -4.24 1.09 14.58
CA ALA A 63 -3.11 1.27 13.68
C ALA A 63 -3.50 1.21 12.19
N LEU A 64 -4.29 0.22 11.78
CA LEU A 64 -4.80 0.13 10.40
C LEU A 64 -5.69 1.34 10.10
N THR A 65 -6.55 1.73 11.04
CA THR A 65 -7.43 2.90 10.92
C THR A 65 -6.63 4.20 10.76
N ALA A 66 -5.60 4.41 11.56
CA ALA A 66 -4.69 5.55 11.44
C ALA A 66 -4.00 5.59 10.06
N GLY A 67 -3.54 4.44 9.56
CA GLY A 67 -2.99 4.34 8.22
C GLY A 67 -4.00 4.68 7.12
N LEU A 68 -5.27 4.29 7.28
CA LEU A 68 -6.37 4.64 6.38
C LEU A 68 -6.70 6.15 6.43
N LEU A 69 -6.47 6.81 7.56
CA LEU A 69 -6.51 8.27 7.71
C LEU A 69 -5.23 8.96 7.18
N ASN A 70 -4.29 8.19 6.63
CA ASN A 70 -2.98 8.60 6.14
C ASN A 70 -1.98 9.03 7.22
N PHE A 71 -2.19 8.74 8.51
CA PHE A 71 -1.26 9.13 9.57
C PHE A 71 0.08 8.41 9.46
N ASP A 72 1.16 9.08 9.85
CA ASP A 72 2.49 8.48 10.00
C ASP A 72 2.57 7.53 11.21
N THR A 73 3.59 6.66 11.24
CA THR A 73 3.73 5.64 12.29
C THR A 73 3.95 6.21 13.69
N ASP A 74 4.49 7.42 13.78
CA ASP A 74 4.77 8.18 15.01
C ASP A 74 3.69 9.23 15.33
N ASP A 75 2.55 9.24 14.64
CA ASP A 75 1.47 10.19 14.90
C ASP A 75 0.80 9.93 16.27
N GLU A 76 0.75 10.97 17.11
CA GLU A 76 0.20 10.89 18.47
C GLU A 76 -1.30 10.60 18.49
N ARG A 77 -2.01 10.77 17.37
CA ARG A 77 -3.45 10.51 17.23
C ARG A 77 -3.77 9.03 16.98
N ILE A 78 -2.78 8.17 16.76
CA ILE A 78 -3.01 6.72 16.53
C ILE A 78 -3.92 6.09 17.60
N PRO A 79 -3.75 6.35 18.92
CA PRO A 79 -4.62 5.79 19.95
C PRO A 79 -6.08 6.25 19.88
N GLU A 80 -6.36 7.35 19.18
CA GLU A 80 -7.70 7.94 18.99
C GLU A 80 -8.19 7.79 17.54
N ALA A 81 -7.58 6.88 16.77
CA ALA A 81 -7.84 6.75 15.34
C ALA A 81 -9.29 6.37 15.01
N ASP A 82 -9.98 5.66 15.91
CA ASP A 82 -11.41 5.35 15.82
C ASP A 82 -12.28 6.62 15.88
N ILE A 83 -11.98 7.51 16.82
CA ILE A 83 -12.65 8.81 16.97
C ILE A 83 -12.36 9.69 15.75
N GLU A 84 -11.12 9.73 15.28
CA GLU A 84 -10.73 10.48 14.09
C GLU A 84 -11.40 9.92 12.83
N ALA A 85 -11.57 8.60 12.72
CA ALA A 85 -12.29 7.96 11.62
C ALA A 85 -13.77 8.33 11.62
N GLU A 86 -14.43 8.35 12.78
CA GLU A 86 -15.81 8.78 12.91
C GLU A 86 -15.99 10.25 12.49
N LYS A 87 -15.12 11.15 12.98
CA LYS A 87 -15.10 12.57 12.57
C LYS A 87 -14.91 12.74 11.06
N ALA A 88 -14.10 11.86 10.46
CA ALA A 88 -13.82 11.85 9.04
C ALA A 88 -14.96 11.20 8.22
N GLY A 89 -15.97 10.60 8.86
CA GLY A 89 -17.08 9.92 8.19
C GLY A 89 -16.72 8.58 7.57
N MET A 90 -15.69 7.90 8.09
CA MET A 90 -15.24 6.59 7.61
C MET A 90 -15.95 5.45 8.35
N ASP A 91 -16.70 4.63 7.62
CA ASP A 91 -17.34 3.41 8.11
C ASP A 91 -16.41 2.19 7.94
N ILE A 92 -16.09 1.50 9.04
CA ILE A 92 -15.14 0.37 9.04
C ILE A 92 -15.82 -0.90 9.52
N GLU A 93 -15.82 -1.91 8.65
CA GLU A 93 -16.30 -3.25 8.95
C GLU A 93 -15.12 -4.20 9.22
N TRP A 94 -15.09 -4.80 10.41
CA TRP A 94 -14.05 -5.75 10.81
C TRP A 94 -14.51 -7.19 10.62
N ILE A 95 -13.72 -7.96 9.88
CA ILE A 95 -14.04 -9.33 9.49
C ILE A 95 -12.89 -10.26 9.90
N GLN A 96 -13.21 -11.35 10.57
CA GLN A 96 -12.26 -12.43 10.79
C GLN A 96 -12.23 -13.33 9.55
N GLY A 97 -11.08 -13.35 8.87
CA GLY A 97 -10.87 -14.15 7.68
C GLY A 97 -10.87 -15.65 7.97
N LYS A 98 -11.33 -16.45 6.99
CA LYS A 98 -11.25 -17.92 7.03
C LYS A 98 -9.96 -18.38 6.36
N GLY A 99 -9.28 -19.35 6.96
CA GLY A 99 -8.04 -19.92 6.44
C GLY A 99 -6.80 -19.06 6.71
N ASN A 100 -5.68 -19.44 6.10
CA ASN A 100 -4.40 -18.75 6.28
C ASN A 100 -4.21 -17.70 5.18
N GLY A 101 -3.84 -16.48 5.59
CA GLY A 101 -3.26 -15.50 4.67
C GLY A 101 -1.83 -15.89 4.27
N PRO A 102 -1.18 -15.11 3.37
CA PRO A 102 0.21 -15.36 2.94
C PRO A 102 1.23 -15.29 4.10
N HIS A 103 0.87 -14.65 5.21
CA HIS A 103 1.66 -14.52 6.43
C HIS A 103 0.75 -14.49 7.68
N PRO A 104 1.22 -14.86 8.89
CA PRO A 104 0.40 -14.80 10.10
C PRO A 104 -0.17 -13.42 10.42
N ASN A 105 0.50 -12.35 10.00
CA ASN A 105 0.05 -10.96 10.20
C ASN A 105 -0.53 -10.37 8.90
N SER A 106 -1.36 -11.14 8.19
CA SER A 106 -1.97 -10.69 6.94
C SER A 106 -3.28 -9.94 7.18
N VAL A 107 -3.53 -8.98 6.31
CA VAL A 107 -4.80 -8.27 6.20
C VAL A 107 -5.17 -8.12 4.74
N LYS A 108 -6.46 -8.22 4.46
CA LYS A 108 -7.07 -7.79 3.21
C LYS A 108 -7.91 -6.55 3.49
N LEU A 109 -7.67 -5.49 2.73
CA LEU A 109 -8.41 -4.24 2.80
C LEU A 109 -9.19 -4.04 1.52
N LYS A 110 -10.47 -3.70 1.61
CA LYS A 110 -11.24 -3.16 0.49
C LYS A 110 -11.78 -1.79 0.89
N LEU A 111 -11.59 -0.81 0.02
CA LEU A 111 -11.92 0.57 0.30
C LEU A 111 -12.82 1.12 -0.81
N TRP A 112 -13.70 2.05 -0.42
CA TRP A 112 -14.59 2.77 -1.32
C TRP A 112 -14.59 4.27 -0.99
N ALA A 113 -14.62 5.11 -2.02
CA ALA A 113 -14.86 6.55 -1.89
C ALA A 113 -15.54 7.06 -3.17
N GLY A 114 -16.87 7.22 -3.13
CA GLY A 114 -17.69 7.45 -4.32
C GLY A 114 -17.55 6.32 -5.35
N ASP A 115 -17.05 6.64 -6.54
CA ASP A 115 -16.81 5.70 -7.65
C ASP A 115 -15.47 4.95 -7.55
N ARG A 116 -14.56 5.42 -6.69
CA ARG A 116 -13.23 4.85 -6.51
C ARG A 116 -13.27 3.64 -5.60
N LYS A 117 -12.48 2.63 -5.95
CA LYS A 117 -12.30 1.40 -5.16
C LYS A 117 -10.84 1.01 -5.13
N ALA A 118 -10.40 0.42 -4.02
CA ALA A 118 -9.09 -0.21 -3.90
C ALA A 118 -9.21 -1.55 -3.15
N ASP A 119 -8.44 -2.55 -3.55
CA ASP A 119 -8.27 -3.83 -2.86
C ASP A 119 -6.79 -4.07 -2.62
N VAL A 120 -6.40 -4.36 -1.37
CA VAL A 120 -5.01 -4.60 -1.00
C VAL A 120 -4.92 -5.88 -0.17
N ILE A 121 -3.98 -6.76 -0.51
CA ILE A 121 -3.57 -7.87 0.36
C ILE A 121 -2.13 -7.63 0.77
N ALA A 122 -1.89 -7.52 2.07
CA ALA A 122 -0.57 -7.23 2.61
C ALA A 122 -0.37 -7.90 3.96
N ALA A 123 0.87 -7.95 4.43
CA ALA A 123 1.19 -8.39 5.77
C ALA A 123 2.31 -7.59 6.40
N SER A 124 2.30 -7.49 7.73
CA SER A 124 3.47 -7.04 8.47
C SER A 124 4.42 -8.21 8.71
N ILE A 125 5.66 -8.10 8.24
CA ILE A 125 6.66 -9.17 8.31
C ILE A 125 7.67 -9.00 9.46
N GLY A 126 7.41 -8.04 10.37
CA GLY A 126 8.25 -7.75 11.53
C GLY A 126 9.08 -6.47 11.37
N GLY A 127 9.48 -5.86 12.49
CA GLY A 127 10.32 -4.64 12.50
C GLY A 127 9.65 -3.40 11.92
N GLY A 128 8.33 -3.39 11.75
CA GLY A 128 7.61 -2.33 11.03
C GLY A 128 7.69 -2.44 9.50
N THR A 129 8.35 -3.47 8.96
CA THR A 129 8.37 -3.76 7.52
C THR A 129 7.08 -4.47 7.11
N ILE A 130 6.66 -4.19 5.87
CA ILE A 130 5.47 -4.77 5.27
C ILE A 130 5.84 -5.50 3.97
N ALA A 131 4.97 -6.41 3.57
CA ALA A 131 4.96 -7.02 2.24
C ALA A 131 3.57 -6.86 1.67
N VAL A 132 3.45 -6.22 0.52
CA VAL A 132 2.21 -6.12 -0.25
C VAL A 132 2.25 -7.21 -1.30
N TYR A 133 1.24 -8.08 -1.27
CA TYR A 133 1.12 -9.26 -2.12
C TYR A 133 0.18 -9.06 -3.29
N ALA A 134 -0.84 -8.20 -3.13
CA ALA A 134 -1.74 -7.89 -4.22
C ALA A 134 -2.32 -6.48 -4.12
N LEU A 135 -2.49 -5.84 -5.28
CA LEU A 135 -3.17 -4.55 -5.45
C LEU A 135 -4.25 -4.67 -6.52
N ASN A 136 -5.48 -4.29 -6.22
CA ASN A 136 -6.64 -4.35 -7.12
C ASN A 136 -6.80 -5.71 -7.83
N GLY A 137 -6.46 -6.77 -7.11
CA GLY A 137 -6.50 -8.15 -7.59
C GLY A 137 -5.28 -8.58 -8.41
N PHE A 138 -4.30 -7.72 -8.70
CA PHE A 138 -3.02 -8.06 -9.34
C PHE A 138 -1.99 -8.52 -8.30
N ASP A 139 -1.29 -9.61 -8.59
CA ASP A 139 -0.22 -10.09 -7.72
C ASP A 139 1.01 -9.20 -7.88
N VAL A 140 1.59 -8.74 -6.77
CA VAL A 140 2.75 -7.85 -6.76
C VAL A 140 3.68 -8.19 -5.60
N GLN A 141 4.90 -7.66 -5.61
CA GLN A 141 5.80 -7.72 -4.45
C GLN A 141 6.37 -6.33 -4.15
N ILE A 142 5.70 -5.60 -3.25
CA ILE A 142 6.13 -4.26 -2.83
C ILE A 142 6.46 -4.28 -1.35
N THR A 143 7.56 -3.64 -0.94
CA THR A 143 7.94 -3.54 0.48
C THR A 143 7.48 -2.24 1.12
N GLY A 144 7.13 -1.23 0.30
CA GLY A 144 6.75 0.10 0.75
C GLY A 144 7.91 0.86 1.40
N GLU A 145 9.15 0.44 1.17
CA GLU A 145 10.37 1.14 1.63
C GLU A 145 10.83 2.22 0.64
N TYR A 146 10.40 2.11 -0.62
CA TYR A 146 10.78 3.00 -1.70
C TYR A 146 9.54 3.65 -2.30
N PRO A 147 9.67 4.88 -2.85
CA PRO A 147 8.65 5.48 -3.69
C PRO A 147 8.22 4.51 -4.79
N THR A 148 6.94 4.17 -4.82
CA THR A 148 6.39 3.14 -5.70
C THR A 148 5.35 3.72 -6.65
N ILE A 149 5.48 3.46 -7.94
CA ILE A 149 4.44 3.78 -8.93
C ILE A 149 3.70 2.48 -9.27
N ALA A 150 2.38 2.47 -9.13
CA ALA A 150 1.52 1.41 -9.64
C ALA A 150 0.77 1.91 -10.89
N VAL A 151 0.92 1.20 -12.00
CA VAL A 151 0.37 1.58 -13.30
C VAL A 151 -0.57 0.49 -13.77
N THR A 152 -1.87 0.79 -13.86
CA THR A 152 -2.84 -0.09 -14.50
C THR A 152 -2.91 0.25 -15.98
N HIS A 153 -2.80 -0.75 -16.85
CA HIS A 153 -2.80 -0.58 -18.31
C HIS A 153 -3.42 -1.79 -19.01
N SER A 154 -3.67 -1.67 -20.32
CA SER A 154 -3.96 -2.85 -21.15
C SER A 154 -2.65 -3.56 -21.53
N ASP A 155 -2.62 -4.90 -21.55
CA ASP A 155 -1.47 -5.70 -21.99
C ASP A 155 -1.27 -5.57 -23.52
N SER A 156 -0.57 -4.50 -23.89
CA SER A 156 -0.33 -4.08 -25.27
C SER A 156 1.16 -3.92 -25.56
N ARG A 157 1.54 -4.13 -26.82
CA ARG A 157 2.93 -3.96 -27.26
C ARG A 157 3.41 -2.53 -27.00
N GLY A 158 4.62 -2.41 -26.48
CA GLY A 158 5.28 -1.12 -26.26
C GLY A 158 4.93 -0.41 -24.96
N VAL A 159 3.95 -0.87 -24.19
CA VAL A 159 3.58 -0.21 -22.91
C VAL A 159 4.76 -0.19 -21.93
N ILE A 160 5.36 -1.35 -21.64
CA ILE A 160 6.51 -1.45 -20.73
C ILE A 160 7.71 -0.64 -21.23
N ALA A 161 7.94 -0.62 -22.55
CA ALA A 161 9.02 0.17 -23.15
C ALA A 161 8.76 1.68 -23.05
N GLY A 162 7.50 2.11 -23.19
CA GLY A 162 7.09 3.50 -23.00
C GLY A 162 7.26 3.95 -21.55
N LEU A 163 6.83 3.13 -20.60
CA LEU A 163 6.96 3.40 -19.17
C LEU A 163 8.44 3.51 -18.75
N THR A 164 9.25 2.50 -19.07
CA THR A 164 10.67 2.50 -18.73
C THR A 164 11.47 3.55 -19.50
N GLY A 165 11.10 3.84 -20.76
CA GLY A 165 11.68 4.90 -21.56
C GLY A 165 11.43 6.30 -20.97
N LEU A 166 10.22 6.55 -20.48
CA LEU A 166 9.88 7.78 -19.76
C LEU A 166 10.74 7.91 -18.49
N LEU A 167 10.75 6.90 -17.62
CA LEU A 167 11.54 6.93 -16.38
C LEU A 167 13.03 7.14 -16.67
N SER A 168 13.58 6.48 -17.69
CA SER A 168 14.98 6.63 -18.09
C SER A 168 15.29 8.04 -18.59
N ARG A 169 14.40 8.65 -19.37
CA ARG A 169 14.59 10.01 -19.90
C ARG A 169 14.61 11.06 -18.79
N GLU A 170 13.80 10.84 -17.75
CA GLU A 170 13.73 11.68 -16.55
C GLU A 170 14.85 11.36 -15.54
N GLY A 171 15.74 10.41 -15.85
CA GLY A 171 16.88 10.05 -15.00
C GLY A 171 16.50 9.33 -13.71
N LEU A 172 15.33 8.69 -13.66
CA LEU A 172 14.85 7.97 -12.49
C LEU A 172 15.37 6.53 -12.49
N ASN A 173 16.08 6.13 -11.42
CA ASN A 173 16.57 4.78 -11.27
C ASN A 173 15.47 3.83 -10.75
N ILE A 174 15.35 2.66 -11.39
CA ILE A 174 14.40 1.62 -11.02
C ILE A 174 15.13 0.58 -10.16
N GLY A 175 14.80 0.53 -8.87
CA GLY A 175 15.36 -0.46 -7.94
C GLY A 175 14.66 -1.81 -8.01
N TYR A 176 13.36 -1.80 -8.33
CA TYR A 176 12.55 -3.00 -8.55
C TYR A 176 11.41 -2.71 -9.53
N MET A 177 11.06 -3.71 -10.32
CA MET A 177 9.92 -3.66 -11.24
C MET A 177 9.26 -5.03 -11.30
N ASP A 178 7.94 -5.04 -11.33
CA ASP A 178 7.14 -6.25 -11.52
C ASP A 178 5.94 -5.98 -12.42
N VAL A 179 5.43 -7.02 -13.07
CA VAL A 179 4.25 -6.94 -13.93
C VAL A 179 3.38 -8.19 -13.78
N ASP A 180 2.11 -7.98 -13.42
CA ASP A 180 1.07 -9.01 -13.44
C ASP A 180 0.00 -8.69 -14.47
N ARG A 181 -0.56 -9.73 -15.09
CA ARG A 181 -1.60 -9.60 -16.10
C ARG A 181 -2.70 -10.65 -15.92
N LYS A 182 -3.95 -10.26 -16.15
CA LYS A 182 -5.09 -11.18 -16.07
C LYS A 182 -5.22 -12.10 -17.27
N GLY A 183 -4.70 -11.66 -18.40
CA GLY A 183 -4.70 -12.41 -19.65
C GLY A 183 -3.97 -11.65 -20.74
N ARG A 184 -3.79 -12.30 -21.88
CA ARG A 184 -3.22 -11.63 -23.06
C ARG A 184 -4.22 -10.59 -23.55
N SER A 185 -3.75 -9.34 -23.72
CA SER A 185 -4.59 -8.21 -24.15
C SER A 185 -5.72 -7.83 -23.18
N GLU A 186 -5.63 -8.27 -21.93
CA GLU A 186 -6.51 -7.85 -20.84
C GLU A 186 -5.82 -6.79 -19.98
N ALA A 187 -6.42 -6.47 -18.83
CA ALA A 187 -5.81 -5.57 -17.86
C ALA A 187 -4.52 -6.18 -17.27
N ALA A 188 -3.54 -5.32 -17.07
CA ALA A 188 -2.27 -5.60 -16.45
C ALA A 188 -1.90 -4.46 -15.49
N MET A 189 -1.08 -4.78 -14.50
CA MET A 189 -0.49 -3.81 -13.59
C MET A 189 1.02 -3.95 -13.64
N THR A 190 1.70 -2.83 -13.87
CA THR A 190 3.15 -2.74 -13.70
C THR A 190 3.45 -1.88 -12.48
N VAL A 191 4.34 -2.35 -11.61
CA VAL A 191 4.80 -1.61 -10.44
C VAL A 191 6.28 -1.30 -10.55
N PHE A 192 6.68 -0.11 -10.10
CA PHE A 192 8.08 0.35 -10.07
C PHE A 192 8.42 0.85 -8.67
N GLU A 193 9.41 0.26 -7.99
CA GLU A 193 10.05 0.90 -6.83
C GLU A 193 11.25 1.71 -7.33
N LEU A 194 11.25 3.01 -7.04
CA LEU A 194 12.26 3.97 -7.50
C LEU A 194 13.14 4.43 -6.33
N ASP A 195 14.39 4.78 -6.62
CA ASP A 195 15.30 5.30 -5.59
C ASP A 195 14.87 6.70 -5.08
N THR A 196 14.23 7.47 -5.95
CA THR A 196 13.72 8.82 -5.66
C THR A 196 12.30 8.99 -6.18
N PRO A 197 11.44 9.76 -5.50
CA PRO A 197 10.07 9.98 -5.96
C PRO A 197 10.06 10.74 -7.30
N PRO A 198 9.18 10.36 -8.24
CA PRO A 198 8.99 11.09 -9.49
C PRO A 198 8.30 12.43 -9.20
N SER A 199 8.50 13.42 -10.08
CA SER A 199 7.71 14.65 -10.01
C SER A 199 6.27 14.42 -10.49
N ALA A 200 5.35 15.32 -10.12
CA ALA A 200 3.97 15.28 -10.60
C ALA A 200 3.88 15.31 -12.13
N SER A 201 4.75 16.07 -12.81
CA SER A 201 4.78 16.14 -14.28
C SER A 201 5.12 14.79 -14.92
N VAL A 202 5.99 14.00 -14.31
CA VAL A 202 6.33 12.64 -14.80
C VAL A 202 5.14 11.71 -14.66
N LEU A 203 4.41 11.76 -13.54
CA LEU A 203 3.20 10.96 -13.35
C LEU A 203 2.09 11.36 -14.34
N GLU A 204 1.92 12.66 -14.60
CA GLU A 204 0.97 13.16 -15.59
C GLU A 204 1.33 12.73 -17.02
N GLU A 205 2.61 12.78 -17.39
CA GLU A 205 3.05 12.30 -18.70
C GLU A 205 2.86 10.79 -18.83
N MET A 206 3.18 10.04 -17.78
CA MET A 206 2.97 8.59 -17.72
C MET A 206 1.50 8.24 -17.94
N ALA A 207 0.58 8.97 -17.31
CA ALA A 207 -0.86 8.77 -17.46
C ALA A 207 -1.38 9.07 -18.88
N ARG A 208 -0.63 9.84 -19.68
CA ARG A 208 -0.97 10.16 -21.08
C ARG A 208 -0.38 9.18 -22.09
N LEU A 209 0.46 8.23 -21.65
CA LEU A 209 0.99 7.21 -22.55
C LEU A 209 -0.13 6.31 -23.09
N PRO A 210 0.00 5.79 -24.32
CA PRO A 210 -1.00 4.88 -24.89
C PRO A 210 -1.25 3.67 -24.00
N HIS A 211 -2.53 3.28 -23.89
CA HIS A 211 -3.01 2.11 -23.13
C HIS A 211 -2.92 2.19 -21.61
N ILE A 212 -2.46 3.32 -21.04
CA ILE A 212 -2.49 3.54 -19.60
C ILE A 212 -3.91 3.87 -19.16
N LEU A 213 -4.38 3.20 -18.11
CA LEU A 213 -5.72 3.35 -17.54
C LEU A 213 -5.66 4.16 -16.24
N GLU A 214 -4.67 3.88 -15.40
CA GLU A 214 -4.47 4.58 -14.14
C GLU A 214 -3.00 4.57 -13.74
N VAL A 215 -2.54 5.67 -13.15
CA VAL A 215 -1.22 5.80 -12.52
C VAL A 215 -1.45 6.23 -11.08
N THR A 216 -0.86 5.51 -10.14
CA THR A 216 -0.95 5.83 -8.71
C THR A 216 0.42 5.83 -8.07
N MET A 217 0.68 6.86 -7.26
CA MET A 217 1.90 6.96 -6.47
C MET A 217 1.64 6.44 -5.06
N ILE A 218 2.51 5.56 -4.58
CA ILE A 218 2.55 5.07 -3.20
C ILE A 218 3.94 5.42 -2.66
N ASP A 219 4.00 6.41 -1.80
CA ASP A 219 5.23 6.88 -1.17
C ASP A 219 5.02 6.98 0.35
N LEU A 220 5.51 5.97 1.06
CA LEU A 220 5.49 5.95 2.52
C LEU A 220 6.67 6.69 3.14
N THR A 221 7.65 7.12 2.34
CA THR A 221 8.84 7.84 2.82
C THR A 221 8.54 9.32 3.07
N GLN A 222 7.50 9.85 2.42
CA GLN A 222 6.98 11.18 2.70
C GLN A 222 6.05 11.17 3.91
N ARG A 223 6.23 12.17 4.77
CA ARG A 223 5.34 12.43 5.90
C ARG A 223 4.01 12.96 5.41
N SER A 224 2.93 12.54 6.07
CA SER A 224 1.56 12.91 5.74
C SER A 224 1.19 14.33 6.13
#